data_AF-A0A9D7T6L3-F1
#
_entry.id   AF-A0A9D7T6L3-F1
#
_cell.length_a   1.000
_cell.length_b   1.000
_cell.length_c   1.000
_cell.angle_alpha   90.00
_cell.angle_beta   90.00
_cell.angle_gamma   90.00
#
_symmetry.space_group_name_H-M   'P 1'
#
loop_
_entity.id
_entity.type
_entity.pdbx_description
1 polymer ?
#
loop_
_entity_poly.entity_id
_entity_poly.type
_entity_poly.pdbx_seq_one_letter_code
_entity_poly.pdbx_strand_id
1 'polypeptide(L)'
;MMAEASPQGSEPSAMQGPSGPSLRYPDNLMPIAGRTTPEHTELADEIELFLLGYGYHTARAYRADLYDILDWASAKGLDPHQLTEDDLKPYCALLRRRKYSESTIRRRLTAWRGFRRC
;
A
#
# COMPACT_ATOMS: atom_id res chain seq x y z
N MET A 1 -50.69 -22.68 -43.26
CA MET A 1 -50.71 -21.88 -42.01
C MET A 1 -49.36 -22.04 -41.34
N MET A 2 -48.68 -20.91 -41.08
CA MET A 2 -47.48 -20.70 -40.22
C MET A 2 -46.20 -21.47 -40.65
N ALA A 3 -45.13 -20.90 -41.22
CA ALA A 3 -44.32 -19.71 -40.89
C ALA A 3 -43.61 -19.84 -39.52
N GLU A 4 -42.30 -20.16 -39.54
CA GLU A 4 -41.17 -19.35 -38.99
C GLU A 4 -40.53 -20.12 -37.81
N ALA A 5 -39.25 -20.04 -37.44
CA ALA A 5 -38.01 -19.55 -38.03
C ALA A 5 -36.87 -20.13 -37.15
N SER A 6 -35.74 -20.50 -37.76
CA SER A 6 -34.47 -20.71 -37.03
C SER A 6 -33.94 -19.37 -36.49
N PRO A 7 -33.37 -19.28 -35.29
CA PRO A 7 -32.65 -18.08 -34.91
C PRO A 7 -31.21 -18.17 -35.47
N GLN A 8 -30.96 -17.37 -36.50
CA GLN A 8 -29.63 -16.84 -36.82
C GLN A 8 -29.28 -15.72 -35.83
N GLY A 9 -27.98 -15.46 -35.61
CA GLY A 9 -27.53 -14.11 -35.27
C GLY A 9 -26.41 -14.05 -34.26
N SER A 10 -25.18 -13.94 -34.76
CA SER A 10 -24.01 -13.49 -34.00
C SER A 10 -24.05 -11.96 -33.78
N GLU A 11 -23.81 -11.55 -32.51
CA GLU A 11 -23.15 -10.31 -32.00
C GLU A 11 -23.74 -8.90 -32.36
N PRO A 12 -23.62 -7.82 -31.51
CA PRO A 12 -22.43 -7.47 -30.72
C PRO A 12 -22.60 -6.83 -29.32
N SER A 13 -21.45 -6.86 -28.65
CA SER A 13 -20.96 -6.05 -27.52
C SER A 13 -21.47 -4.60 -27.44
N ALA A 14 -22.03 -4.23 -26.28
CA ALA A 14 -22.13 -2.84 -25.83
C ALA A 14 -22.23 -2.73 -24.30
N MET A 15 -21.13 -3.02 -23.59
CA MET A 15 -20.83 -2.36 -22.31
C MET A 15 -19.47 -1.64 -22.45
N GLN A 16 -19.49 -0.56 -23.23
CA GLN A 16 -18.38 0.40 -23.27
C GLN A 16 -18.50 1.34 -22.07
N GLY A 17 -18.00 0.88 -20.91
CA GLY A 17 -17.45 1.79 -19.91
C GLY A 17 -16.17 2.42 -20.46
N PRO A 18 -15.74 3.60 -19.97
CA PRO A 18 -14.66 4.36 -20.58
C PRO A 18 -13.40 3.53 -20.71
N SER A 19 -13.08 3.28 -21.98
CA SER A 19 -11.82 2.79 -22.52
C SER A 19 -10.68 3.72 -22.11
N GLY A 20 -9.91 3.27 -21.13
CA GLY A 20 -8.56 3.74 -20.88
C GLY A 20 -7.84 2.67 -20.08
N PRO A 21 -6.55 2.40 -20.34
CA PRO A 21 -5.78 1.66 -19.34
C PRO A 21 -5.94 2.44 -18.04
N SER A 22 -6.32 1.76 -16.95
CA SER A 22 -6.15 2.34 -15.62
C SER A 22 -4.70 2.79 -15.57
N LEU A 23 -4.44 4.09 -15.71
CA LEU A 23 -3.11 4.69 -15.69
C LEU A 23 -2.58 4.71 -14.25
N ARG A 24 -3.00 3.73 -13.45
CA ARG A 24 -2.40 3.41 -12.17
C ARG A 24 -1.30 2.43 -12.49
N TYR A 25 -0.08 2.88 -12.20
CA TYR A 25 1.08 2.00 -12.13
C TYR A 25 0.69 0.75 -11.34
N PRO A 26 0.95 -0.48 -11.84
CA PRO A 26 0.49 -1.68 -11.18
C PRO A 26 1.03 -1.75 -9.76
N ASP A 27 0.15 -1.98 -8.78
CA ASP A 27 0.51 -2.03 -7.34
C ASP A 27 1.61 -3.07 -7.07
N ASN A 28 1.74 -4.08 -7.92
CA ASN A 28 2.75 -5.14 -7.87
C ASN A 28 4.11 -4.77 -8.51
N LEU A 29 4.21 -3.61 -9.19
CA LEU A 29 5.43 -3.15 -9.85
C LEU A 29 6.10 -1.99 -9.14
N MET A 30 5.52 -1.42 -8.07
CA MET A 30 6.32 -0.54 -7.21
C MET A 30 7.43 -1.39 -6.59
N PRO A 31 8.72 -1.12 -6.86
CA PRO A 31 9.76 -1.73 -6.05
C PRO A 31 9.60 -1.13 -4.66
N ILE A 32 9.01 -1.91 -3.75
CA ILE A 32 9.22 -1.68 -2.32
C ILE A 32 10.72 -1.84 -2.16
N ALA A 33 11.39 -0.70 -1.97
CA ALA A 33 12.84 -0.63 -1.96
C ALA A 33 13.36 -1.56 -0.87
N GLY A 34 14.01 -2.65 -1.28
CA GLY A 34 14.76 -3.55 -0.41
C GLY A 34 13.90 -4.45 0.46
N ARG A 35 14.04 -5.77 0.31
CA ARG A 35 13.74 -6.68 1.41
C ARG A 35 14.91 -6.58 2.39
N THR A 36 14.73 -5.86 3.49
CA THR A 36 15.65 -5.92 4.62
C THR A 36 15.06 -6.91 5.64
N THR A 37 15.53 -8.16 5.58
CA THR A 37 15.47 -9.10 6.70
C THR A 37 16.30 -8.55 7.88
N PRO A 38 15.91 -8.83 9.13
CA PRO A 38 15.74 -7.79 10.14
C PRO A 38 17.02 -7.45 10.90
N GLU A 39 17.34 -6.16 10.94
CA GLU A 39 18.14 -5.56 12.03
C GLU A 39 17.28 -5.37 13.29
N HIS A 40 15.94 -5.51 13.17
CA HIS A 40 14.94 -5.21 14.19
C HIS A 40 14.00 -6.39 14.45
N THR A 41 14.50 -7.52 14.96
CA THR A 41 13.66 -8.72 15.19
C THR A 41 12.54 -8.44 16.19
N GLU A 42 12.82 -7.68 17.25
CA GLU A 42 11.85 -7.29 18.28
C GLU A 42 10.74 -6.41 17.70
N LEU A 43 11.11 -5.40 16.92
CA LEU A 43 10.14 -4.49 16.28
C LEU A 43 9.27 -5.22 15.24
N ALA A 44 9.81 -6.26 14.58
CA ALA A 44 9.04 -7.08 13.67
C ALA A 44 7.93 -7.85 14.40
N ASP A 45 8.22 -8.43 15.56
CA ASP A 45 7.23 -9.13 16.38
C ASP A 45 6.15 -8.17 16.92
N GLU A 46 6.55 -6.98 17.36
CA GLU A 46 5.61 -5.92 17.78
C GLU A 46 4.68 -5.50 16.63
N ILE A 47 5.22 -5.35 15.42
CA ILE A 47 4.43 -5.03 14.23
C ILE A 47 3.44 -6.16 13.93
N GLU A 48 3.89 -7.42 13.91
CA GLU A 48 2.98 -8.55 13.65
C GLU A 48 1.86 -8.61 14.70
N LEU A 49 2.17 -8.38 15.98
CA LEU A 49 1.15 -8.29 17.05
C LEU A 49 0.14 -7.16 16.82
N PHE A 50 0.61 -5.95 16.46
CA PHE A 50 -0.25 -4.82 16.10
C PHE A 50 -1.17 -5.16 14.91
N LEU A 51 -0.66 -5.86 13.90
CA LEU A 51 -1.40 -6.19 12.69
C LEU A 51 -2.51 -7.22 12.91
N LEU A 52 -2.45 -8.03 13.97
CA LEU A 52 -3.53 -8.96 14.34
C LEU A 52 -4.87 -8.26 14.64
N GLY A 53 -4.84 -6.96 14.94
CA GLY A 53 -6.05 -6.14 15.14
C GLY A 53 -6.80 -5.77 13.86
N TYR A 54 -6.30 -6.13 12.67
CA TYR A 54 -6.84 -5.68 11.38
C TYR A 54 -7.16 -6.83 10.43
N GLY A 55 -8.14 -6.62 9.54
CA GLY A 55 -8.42 -7.54 8.44
C GLY A 55 -7.27 -7.61 7.41
N TYR A 56 -7.18 -8.72 6.68
CA TYR A 56 -6.05 -9.06 5.80
C TYR A 56 -5.54 -7.92 4.91
N HIS A 57 -6.43 -7.24 4.18
CA HIS A 57 -6.02 -6.17 3.26
C HIS A 57 -5.41 -4.96 3.97
N THR A 58 -5.99 -4.58 5.12
CA THR A 58 -5.48 -3.49 5.94
C THR A 58 -4.16 -3.88 6.58
N ALA A 59 -4.09 -5.09 7.16
CA ALA A 59 -2.86 -5.62 7.76
C ALA A 59 -1.72 -5.67 6.73
N ARG A 60 -1.97 -6.19 5.52
CA ARG A 60 -0.99 -6.22 4.43
C ARG A 60 -0.50 -4.83 4.05
N ALA A 61 -1.40 -3.86 3.92
CA ALA A 61 -1.03 -2.48 3.58
C ALA A 61 -0.21 -1.83 4.69
N TYR A 62 -0.65 -1.96 5.94
CA TYR A 62 0.04 -1.41 7.11
C TYR A 62 1.41 -2.03 7.32
N ARG A 63 1.55 -3.34 7.09
CA ARG A 63 2.85 -4.02 7.10
C ARG A 63 3.83 -3.36 6.14
N ALA A 64 3.47 -3.25 4.86
CA ALA A 64 4.35 -2.63 3.86
C ALA A 64 4.66 -1.16 4.20
N ASP A 65 3.69 -0.44 4.72
CA ASP A 65 3.83 0.96 5.12
C ASP A 65 4.78 1.13 6.32
N LEU A 66 4.68 0.28 7.34
CA LEU A 66 5.55 0.31 8.53
C LEU A 66 6.98 -0.06 8.18
N TYR A 67 7.21 -1.15 7.46
CA TYR A 67 8.56 -1.58 7.09
C TYR A 67 9.28 -0.54 6.22
N ASP A 68 8.59 0.13 5.30
CA ASP A 68 9.18 1.22 4.51
C ASP A 68 9.63 2.41 5.38
N ILE A 69 8.91 2.71 6.47
CA ILE A 69 9.32 3.71 7.45
C ILE A 69 10.58 3.25 8.19
N LEU A 70 10.65 1.99 8.62
CA LEU A 70 11.81 1.44 9.32
C LEU A 70 13.07 1.43 8.46
N ASP A 71 12.92 1.02 7.20
CA ASP A 71 14.02 0.99 6.23
C ASP A 71 14.53 2.41 5.98
N TRP A 72 13.62 3.38 5.84
CA TRP A 72 13.98 4.78 5.71
C TRP A 72 14.70 5.34 6.94
N ALA A 73 14.19 5.03 8.15
CA ALA A 73 14.77 5.48 9.41
C ALA A 73 16.17 4.90 9.61
N SER A 74 16.33 3.59 9.38
CA SER A 74 17.62 2.89 9.46
C SER A 74 18.62 3.45 8.45
N ALA A 75 18.19 3.68 7.20
CA ALA A 75 19.03 4.32 6.18
C ALA A 75 19.43 5.78 6.52
N LYS A 76 18.73 6.42 7.47
CA LYS A 76 19.07 7.75 8.01
C LYS A 76 19.88 7.69 9.31
N GLY A 77 20.15 6.51 9.84
CA GLY A 77 20.79 6.33 11.14
C GLY A 77 19.91 6.76 12.32
N LEU A 78 18.58 6.76 12.13
CA LEU A 78 17.62 6.99 13.19
C LEU A 78 17.28 5.66 13.86
N ASP A 79 17.15 5.68 15.19
CA ASP A 79 16.67 4.53 15.95
C ASP A 79 15.16 4.37 15.76
N PRO A 80 14.68 3.27 15.14
CA PRO A 80 13.25 3.08 14.90
C PRO A 80 12.42 2.91 16.18
N HIS A 81 13.03 2.50 17.31
CA HIS A 81 12.31 2.41 18.59
C HIS A 81 12.01 3.79 19.19
N GLN A 82 12.80 4.80 18.84
CA GLN A 82 12.69 6.18 19.36
C GLN A 82 12.09 7.17 18.36
N LEU A 83 11.69 6.69 17.18
CA LEU A 83 11.19 7.54 16.11
C LEU A 83 9.90 8.29 16.52
N THR A 84 9.89 9.60 16.37
CA THR A 84 8.73 10.45 16.67
C THR A 84 7.96 10.85 15.41
N GLU A 85 6.77 11.44 15.56
CA GLU A 85 6.05 12.01 14.40
C GLU A 85 6.81 13.17 13.74
N ASP A 86 7.59 13.92 14.52
CA ASP A 86 8.39 15.02 14.00
C ASP A 86 9.55 14.52 13.14
N ASP A 87 10.15 13.38 13.51
CA ASP A 87 11.17 12.70 12.71
C ASP A 87 10.61 12.20 11.38
N LEU A 88 9.30 12.03 11.24
CA LEU A 88 8.66 11.61 9.98
C LEU A 88 8.39 12.77 9.01
N LYS A 89 8.64 14.03 9.38
CA LYS A 89 8.45 15.18 8.46
C LYS A 89 9.34 15.07 7.21
N PRO A 90 10.64 14.77 7.31
CA PRO A 90 11.51 14.55 6.15
C PRO A 90 11.08 13.32 5.33
N TYR A 91 10.56 12.27 5.97
CA TYR A 91 10.00 11.11 5.28
C TYR A 91 8.78 11.49 4.43
N CYS A 92 7.85 12.27 4.97
CA CYS A 92 6.70 12.79 4.22
C CYS A 92 7.14 13.64 3.02
N ALA A 93 8.14 14.51 3.21
CA ALA A 93 8.70 15.31 2.13
C ALA A 93 9.34 14.43 1.03
N LEU A 94 10.04 13.35 1.42
CA LEU A 94 10.58 12.37 0.49
C LEU A 94 9.47 11.69 -0.34
N LEU A 95 8.38 11.25 0.29
CA LEU A 95 7.27 10.62 -0.41
C LEU A 95 6.60 11.56 -1.42
N ARG A 96 6.41 12.83 -1.06
CA ARG A 96 5.90 13.86 -1.99
C ARG A 96 6.84 14.07 -3.18
N ARG A 97 8.15 14.14 -2.94
CA ARG A 97 9.16 14.23 -4.01
C ARG A 97 9.13 13.02 -4.95
N ARG A 98 8.86 11.83 -4.39
CA ARG A 98 8.65 10.58 -5.14
C ARG A 98 7.27 10.48 -5.81
N LYS A 99 6.43 11.52 -5.73
CA LYS A 99 5.10 11.61 -6.36
C LYS A 99 4.07 10.60 -5.81
N TYR A 100 4.25 10.15 -4.57
CA TYR A 100 3.19 9.42 -3.87
C TYR A 100 1.98 10.33 -3.61
N SER A 101 0.78 9.75 -3.61
CA SER A 101 -0.46 10.48 -3.31
C SER A 101 -0.53 10.87 -1.83
N GLU A 102 -1.22 11.96 -1.50
CA GLU A 102 -1.49 12.33 -0.09
C GLU A 102 -2.27 11.25 0.66
N SER A 103 -3.12 10.48 -0.04
CA SER A 103 -3.82 9.32 0.54
C SER A 103 -2.82 8.25 1.02
N THR A 104 -1.80 7.95 0.22
CA THR A 104 -0.74 7.01 0.59
C THR A 104 0.07 7.52 1.78
N ILE A 105 0.46 8.80 1.76
CA ILE A 105 1.22 9.43 2.86
C ILE A 105 0.40 9.39 4.15
N ARG A 106 -0.89 9.75 4.08
CA ARG A 106 -1.80 9.70 5.24
C ARG A 106 -1.95 8.28 5.78
N ARG A 107 -2.09 7.27 4.90
CA ARG A 107 -2.21 5.87 5.34
C ARG A 107 -0.97 5.40 6.09
N ARG A 108 0.22 5.75 5.60
CA ARG A 108 1.51 5.46 6.26
C ARG A 108 1.60 6.08 7.65
N LEU A 109 1.24 7.36 7.76
CA LEU A 109 1.20 8.04 9.06
C LEU A 109 0.14 7.44 9.99
N THR A 110 -1.01 7.02 9.48
CA THR A 110 -2.04 6.34 10.28
C THR A 110 -1.52 5.00 10.80
N ALA A 111 -0.85 4.20 9.97
CA ALA A 111 -0.26 2.93 10.38
C ALA A 111 0.78 3.15 11.49
N TRP A 112 1.71 4.09 11.28
CA TRP A 112 2.72 4.46 12.28
C TRP A 112 2.10 4.89 13.61
N ARG A 113 1.13 5.79 13.55
CA ARG A 113 0.40 6.28 14.73
C ARG A 113 -0.36 5.18 15.47
N GLY A 114 -0.93 4.24 14.74
CA GLY A 114 -1.59 3.07 15.32
C GLY A 114 -0.58 2.23 16.07
N PHE A 115 0.50 1.84 15.38
CA PHE A 115 1.57 1.02 15.94
C PHE A 115 2.19 1.63 17.20
N ARG A 116 2.49 2.94 17.20
CA ARG A 116 3.10 3.64 18.34
C ARG A 116 2.19 3.87 19.54
N ARG A 117 0.90 3.53 19.45
CA ARG A 117 -0.07 3.63 20.56
C ARG A 117 -0.41 2.28 21.18
N CYS A 118 0.06 1.18 20.60
CA CYS A 118 -0.19 -0.17 21.09
C CYS A 118 0.77 -0.55 22.21
#